data_AF-A0A1Q3ZHV8-F1
#
_entry.id   AF-A0A1Q3ZHV8-F1
#
_cell.length_a   1.000
_cell.length_b   1.000
_cell.length_c   1.000
_cell.angle_alpha   90.00
_cell.angle_beta   90.00
_cell.angle_gamma   90.00
#
_symmetry.space_group_name_H-M   'P 1'
#
loop_
_entity.id
_entity.type
_entity.pdbx_description
1 polymer ?
#
loop_
_entity_poly.entity_id
_entity_poly.type
_entity_poly.pdbx_seq_one_letter_code
_entity_poly.pdbx_strand_id
1 'polypeptide(L)' 'MTKTNVRPRFAYDLKGYSDAVEWLKEIGEWERVSTSGFSTDGYSIIATANVIWEKRNNKACQ' A
#
# COMPACT_ATOMS: atom_id res chain seq x y z
N MET A 1 1.05 18.35 -19.29
CA MET A 1 1.06 17.70 -17.96
C MET A 1 0.19 16.45 -18.04
N THR A 2 0.76 15.31 -18.43
CA THR A 2 0.04 14.04 -18.44
C THR A 2 -0.11 13.58 -16.99
N LYS A 3 -1.31 13.72 -16.43
CA LYS A 3 -1.69 13.08 -15.16
C LYS A 3 -1.59 11.58 -15.41
N THR A 4 -0.48 10.96 -15.06
CA THR A 4 -0.37 9.50 -15.02
C THR A 4 -1.44 9.05 -14.04
N ASN A 5 -2.53 8.46 -14.55
CA ASN A 5 -3.56 7.83 -13.73
C ASN A 5 -2.93 6.61 -13.07
N VAL A 6 -2.14 6.82 -12.02
CA VAL A 6 -1.65 5.71 -11.21
C VAL A 6 -2.84 5.25 -10.39
N ARG A 7 -3.56 4.26 -10.94
CA ARG A 7 -4.61 3.60 -10.19
C ARG A 7 -3.92 2.92 -9.01
N PRO A 8 -4.40 3.14 -7.77
CA PRO A 8 -3.85 2.44 -6.63
C PRO A 8 -4.03 0.92 -6.83
N ARG A 9 -3.02 0.15 -6.41
CA ARG A 9 -3.05 -1.31 -6.46
C ARG A 9 -4.18 -1.87 -5.60
N PHE A 10 -4.42 -1.25 -4.45
CA PHE A 10 -5.44 -1.61 -3.48
C PHE A 10 -6.51 -0.53 -3.43
N ALA A 11 -7.78 -0.93 -3.58
CA ALA A 11 -8.93 -0.03 -3.49
C ALA A 11 -9.15 0.44 -2.04
N TYR A 12 -9.68 1.65 -1.86
CA TYR A 12 -10.01 2.19 -0.53
C TYR A 12 -11.39 1.70 -0.05
N ASP A 13 -11.52 0.38 0.06
CA ASP A 13 -12.70 -0.30 0.57
C ASP A 13 -12.31 -1.46 1.51
N LEU A 14 -13.30 -2.17 2.06
CA LEU A 14 -13.07 -3.29 2.98
C LEU A 14 -12.30 -4.45 2.33
N LYS A 15 -12.49 -4.66 1.02
CA LYS A 15 -11.79 -5.73 0.30
C LYS A 15 -10.34 -5.33 0.05
N GLY A 16 -10.11 -4.12 -0.41
CA GLY A 16 -8.77 -3.57 -0.63
C GLY A 16 -7.98 -3.42 0.66
N TYR A 17 -8.64 -3.20 1.81
CA TYR A 17 -8.01 -3.35 3.12
C TYR A 17 -7.48 -4.77 3.33
N SER A 18 -8.33 -5.79 3.19
CA SER A 18 -7.92 -7.20 3.36
C SER A 18 -6.79 -7.57 2.40
N ASP A 19 -6.92 -7.23 1.12
CA ASP A 19 -5.92 -7.47 0.09
C ASP A 19 -4.58 -6.76 0.43
N ALA A 20 -4.63 -5.53 0.95
CA ALA A 20 -3.44 -4.77 1.37
C ALA A 20 -2.75 -5.40 2.59
N VAL A 21 -3.52 -5.87 3.57
CA VAL A 21 -2.99 -6.54 4.77
C VAL A 21 -2.31 -7.84 4.41
N GLU A 22 -2.94 -8.68 3.58
CA GLU A 22 -2.35 -9.93 3.11
C GLU A 22 -1.04 -9.66 2.38
N TRP A 23 -1.04 -8.72 1.43
CA TRP A 23 0.16 -8.36 0.71
C TRP A 23 1.28 -7.83 1.60
N LEU A 24 0.96 -6.96 2.57
CA LEU A 24 1.94 -6.44 3.54
C LEU A 24 2.56 -7.58 4.38
N LYS A 25 1.80 -8.62 4.71
CA LYS A 25 2.31 -9.81 5.41
C LYS A 25 3.21 -10.63 4.49
N GLU A 26 2.81 -10.84 3.24
CA GLU A 26 3.62 -11.57 2.24
C GLU A 26 4.99 -10.92 2.04
N ILE A 27 5.07 -9.59 2.03
CA ILE A 27 6.34 -8.88 1.86
C ILE A 27 7.11 -8.61 3.15
N GLY A 28 6.60 -9.07 4.30
CA GLY A 28 7.21 -8.89 5.62
C GLY A 28 7.18 -7.46 6.18
N GLU A 29 6.36 -6.56 5.61
CA GLU A 29 6.25 -5.16 6.05
C GLU A 29 5.09 -4.93 7.02
N TRP A 30 4.21 -5.93 7.23
CA TRP A 30 3.02 -5.79 8.06
C TRP A 30 3.32 -5.28 9.46
N GLU A 31 4.26 -5.91 10.19
CA GLU A 31 4.58 -5.51 11.56
C GLU A 31 5.04 -4.07 11.65
N ARG A 32 5.86 -3.62 10.69
CA ARG A 32 6.28 -2.22 10.61
C ARG A 32 5.08 -1.32 10.37
N VAL A 33 4.26 -1.60 9.36
CA VAL A 33 3.12 -0.74 9.00
C VAL A 33 2.07 -0.70 10.11
N SER A 34 1.84 -1.83 10.80
CA SER A 34 0.83 -1.93 11.88
C SER A 34 1.28 -1.33 13.21
N THR A 35 2.58 -1.08 13.41
CA THR A 35 3.11 -0.54 14.68
C THR A 35 3.70 0.86 14.57
N SER A 36 4.19 1.25 13.40
CA SER A 36 4.93 2.51 13.20
C SER A 36 4.17 3.59 12.43
N GLY A 37 2.89 3.35 12.08
CA GLY A 37 2.03 4.31 11.40
C GLY A 37 1.41 5.35 12.32
N PHE A 38 1.35 6.60 11.87
CA PHE A 38 0.69 7.74 12.56
C PHE A 38 -0.81 7.51 12.81
N SER A 39 -1.42 6.55 12.09
CA SER A 39 -2.76 6.03 12.32
C SER A 39 -2.87 4.61 11.73
N THR A 40 -3.37 3.65 12.52
CA THR A 40 -3.63 2.25 12.14
C THR A 40 -5.04 2.05 11.57
N ASP A 41 -5.66 3.12 11.08
CA ASP A 41 -6.94 3.02 10.41
C ASP A 41 -6.80 2.31 9.06
N GLY A 42 -7.90 1.69 8.60
CA GLY A 42 -7.90 0.89 7.37
C GLY A 42 -7.50 1.70 6.14
N TYR A 43 -7.79 3.00 6.09
CA TYR A 43 -7.44 3.86 4.96
C TYR A 43 -5.93 4.12 4.92
N SER A 44 -5.31 4.41 6.07
CA SER A 44 -3.86 4.60 6.22
C SER A 44 -3.07 3.35 5.87
N ILE A 45 -3.58 2.15 6.20
CA ILE A 45 -2.96 0.88 5.83
C ILE A 45 -2.99 0.68 4.31
N ILE A 46 -4.13 0.92 3.66
CA ILE A 46 -4.27 0.84 2.20
C ILE A 46 -3.35 1.84 1.50
N ALA A 47 -3.32 3.10 1.98
CA ALA A 47 -2.46 4.14 1.43
C ALA A 47 -0.97 3.77 1.55
N THR A 48 -0.56 3.27 2.71
CA THR A 48 0.82 2.85 2.96
C THR A 48 1.20 1.66 2.06
N ALA A 49 0.33 0.66 1.94
CA ALA A 49 0.55 -0.49 1.05
C ALA A 49 0.71 -0.05 -0.41
N ASN A 50 -0.15 0.85 -0.89
CA ASN A 50 -0.05 1.41 -2.24
C ASN A 50 1.29 2.13 -2.47
N VAL A 51 1.73 2.99 -1.54
CA VAL A 51 3.02 3.70 -1.64
C VAL A 51 4.20 2.74 -1.65
N ILE A 52 4.19 1.71 -0.80
CA ILE A 52 5.26 0.69 -0.79
C ILE A 52 5.26 -0.08 -2.11
N TRP A 53 4.09 -0.44 -2.63
CA TRP A 53 3.94 -1.12 -3.90
C TRP A 53 4.47 -0.27 -5.05
N GLU A 54 4.09 1.00 -5.13
CA GLU A 54 4.60 1.94 -6.13
C GLU A 54 6.12 2.09 -6.03
N LYS A 55 6.68 2.22 -4.82
CA LYS A 55 8.14 2.30 -4.64
C LYS A 55 8.86 1.04 -5.10
N ARG A 56 8.26 -0.15 -4.89
CA ARG A 56 8.85 -1.42 -5.33
C ARG A 56 8.73 -1.61 -6.86
N ASN A 57 7.63 -1.20 -7.48
CA ASN A 57 7.40 -1.37 -8.92
C ASN A 57 8.03 -0.27 -9.78
N ASN A 58 8.05 1.00 -9.32
CA ASN A 58 8.75 2.08 -10.03
C ASN A 58 10.28 1.95 -9.95
N LYS A 59 10.82 1.15 -9.03
CA LYS A 59 12.25 0.78 -9.01
C LYS A 59 12.64 -0.25 -10.07
N ALA A 60 11.70 -0.79 -10.85
CA ALA A 60 12.01 -1.64 -12.01
C ALA A 60 12.40 -0.81 -13.26
N CYS A 61 12.47 0.52 -13.16
CA CYS A 61 12.91 1.42 -14.21
C CYS A 61 13.95 2.42 -13.66
N GLN A 62 15.11 1.91 -13.22
CA GLN A 62 16.36 2.67 -13.16
C GLN A 62 17.49 1.80 -13.71
#